data_AF-A0A2M6WY75-F1
#
_entry.id   AF-A0A2M6WY75-F1
#
_cell.length_a   1.000
_cell.length_b   1.000
_cell.length_c   1.000
_cell.angle_alpha   90.00
_cell.angle_beta   90.00
_cell.angle_gamma   90.00
#
_symmetry.space_group_name_H-M   'P 1'
#
loop_
_entity.id
_entity.type
_entity.pdbx_description
1 polymer ?
#
loop_
_entity_poly.entity_id
_entity_poly.type
_entity_poly.pdbx_seq_one_letter_code
_entity_poly.pdbx_strand_id
1 'polypeptide(L)'
;MWCIPALTEEYIERMEDLLDLYQQPYDPCEPVVCFDEKTTQLLADTRPVQPAAPGTLRKRDYEYRRNGTRNIFVAVEPKGGKRRTAVTARRTKQDFAYAVRQLIVNQYPHARTIHLVMDNLNTHAKKSLVETFGEAEANRLWSRLTAHYTPKHASWLNMAEIEIGILSRQALKKRLEDERRLKQETTAWERHRNRTRATITWTFTKKDARAVFNYGRQN
;
A
#
# COMPACT_ATOMS: atom_id res chain seq x y z
N MET A 1 -13.17 14.92 9.21
CA MET A 1 -14.47 14.21 9.19
C MET A 1 -14.53 13.46 7.88
N TRP A 2 -14.61 12.13 7.91
CA TRP A 2 -14.64 11.30 6.70
C TRP A 2 -16.04 11.35 6.10
N CYS A 3 -16.15 11.55 4.78
CA CYS A 3 -17.44 11.50 4.10
C CYS A 3 -17.77 10.03 3.81
N ILE A 4 -18.51 9.38 4.71
CA ILE A 4 -18.99 8.01 4.51
C ILE A 4 -20.35 8.12 3.82
N PRO A 5 -20.48 7.66 2.55
CA PRO A 5 -21.65 7.98 1.73
C PRO A 5 -22.92 7.27 2.20
N ALA A 6 -22.82 6.06 2.77
CA ALA A 6 -23.90 5.37 3.47
C ALA A 6 -23.31 4.18 4.27
N LEU A 7 -23.81 3.96 5.48
CA LEU A 7 -23.43 2.81 6.31
C LEU A 7 -24.34 1.62 6.00
N THR A 8 -24.07 0.91 4.90
CA THR A 8 -24.80 -0.29 4.51
C THR A 8 -24.41 -1.50 5.36
N GLU A 9 -25.20 -2.58 5.31
CA GLU A 9 -24.85 -3.85 5.96
C GLU A 9 -23.50 -4.39 5.45
N GLU A 10 -23.30 -4.43 4.13
CA GLU A 10 -22.01 -4.80 3.51
C GLU A 10 -20.84 -3.92 4.01
N TYR A 11 -21.08 -2.61 4.23
CA TYR A 11 -20.06 -1.71 4.77
C TYR A 11 -19.67 -2.13 6.19
N ILE A 12 -20.67 -2.36 7.05
CA ILE A 12 -20.46 -2.75 8.44
C ILE A 12 -19.74 -4.10 8.51
N GLU A 13 -20.19 -5.09 7.76
CA GLU A 13 -19.60 -6.43 7.73
C GLU A 13 -18.11 -6.39 7.36
N ARG A 14 -17.77 -5.70 6.26
CA ARG A 14 -16.37 -5.59 5.81
C ARG A 14 -15.51 -4.77 6.75
N MET A 15 -16.08 -3.72 7.34
CA MET A 15 -15.38 -2.94 8.35
C MET A 15 -15.09 -3.80 9.58
N GLU A 16 -16.10 -4.49 10.13
CA GLU A 16 -15.93 -5.33 11.32
C GLU A 16 -14.98 -6.52 11.06
N ASP A 17 -15.04 -7.15 9.88
CA ASP A 17 -14.09 -8.19 9.46
C ASP A 17 -12.63 -7.71 9.51
N LEU A 18 -12.34 -6.53 8.94
CA LEU A 18 -11.00 -5.94 8.98
C LEU A 18 -10.57 -5.56 10.40
N LEU A 19 -11.49 -5.03 11.21
CA LEU A 19 -11.19 -4.66 12.59
C LEU A 19 -10.93 -5.89 13.49
N ASP A 20 -11.57 -7.02 13.21
CA ASP A 20 -11.27 -8.29 13.86
C ASP A 20 -9.91 -8.83 13.41
N LEU A 21 -9.65 -8.84 12.09
CA LEU A 21 -8.38 -9.25 11.51
C LEU A 21 -7.21 -8.45 12.12
N TYR A 22 -7.35 -7.14 12.26
CA TYR A 22 -6.31 -6.27 12.83
C TYR A 22 -6.08 -6.49 14.33
N GLN A 23 -7.04 -7.07 15.05
CA GLN A 23 -6.89 -7.42 16.47
C GLN A 23 -6.22 -8.78 16.69
N GLN A 24 -6.22 -9.68 15.70
CA GLN A 24 -5.58 -10.99 15.81
C GLN A 24 -4.08 -10.90 16.18
N PRO A 25 -3.54 -11.80 17.00
CA PRO A 25 -2.12 -11.80 17.35
C PRO A 25 -1.24 -11.94 16.09
N TYR A 26 0.02 -11.53 16.21
CA TYR A 26 0.96 -11.70 15.10
C TYR A 26 1.26 -13.19 14.86
N ASP A 27 1.03 -13.66 13.63
CA ASP A 27 1.45 -14.98 13.16
C ASP A 27 2.27 -14.86 11.85
N PRO A 28 3.56 -15.23 11.85
CA PRO A 28 4.38 -15.20 10.64
C PRO A 28 3.97 -16.25 9.59
N CYS A 29 3.20 -17.27 9.96
CA CYS A 29 2.64 -18.27 9.05
C CYS A 29 1.36 -17.78 8.36
N GLU A 30 0.67 -16.78 8.94
CA GLU A 30 -0.53 -16.15 8.39
C GLU A 30 -0.43 -14.61 8.41
N PRO A 31 0.55 -14.05 7.68
CA PRO A 31 0.80 -12.61 7.71
C PRO A 31 -0.40 -11.83 7.18
N VAL A 32 -0.79 -10.79 7.92
CA VAL A 32 -1.70 -9.75 7.44
C VAL A 32 -0.89 -8.72 6.65
N VAL A 33 -1.15 -8.64 5.34
CA VAL A 33 -0.47 -7.73 4.43
C VAL A 33 -1.49 -6.74 3.85
N CYS A 34 -1.29 -5.47 4.13
CA CYS A 34 -2.05 -4.38 3.54
C CYS A 34 -1.39 -3.96 2.23
N PHE A 35 -2.17 -3.86 1.16
CA PHE A 35 -1.71 -3.59 -0.19
C PHE A 35 -2.48 -2.40 -0.78
N ASP A 36 -1.75 -1.49 -1.40
CA ASP A 36 -2.30 -0.37 -2.16
C ASP A 36 -1.22 0.21 -3.09
N GLU A 37 -1.55 1.29 -3.77
CA GLU A 37 -0.68 1.92 -4.75
C GLU A 37 -0.71 3.44 -4.72
N LYS A 38 0.36 4.03 -5.25
CA LYS A 38 0.47 5.48 -5.41
C LYS A 38 0.96 5.85 -6.80
N THR A 39 0.21 6.73 -7.47
CA THR A 39 0.74 7.47 -8.62
C THR A 39 1.68 8.58 -8.14
N THR A 40 2.87 8.66 -8.73
CA THR A 40 3.90 9.65 -8.42
C THR A 40 4.36 10.34 -9.70
N GLN A 41 4.47 11.67 -9.68
CA GLN A 41 5.01 12.45 -10.80
C GLN A 41 6.53 12.40 -10.82
N LEU A 42 7.09 12.25 -12.02
CA LEU A 42 8.51 12.42 -12.27
C LEU A 42 8.78 13.89 -12.61
N LEU A 43 9.62 14.55 -11.82
CA LEU A 43 9.86 15.98 -11.90
C LEU A 43 11.37 16.24 -12.03
N ALA A 44 11.77 16.97 -13.06
CA ALA A 44 13.14 17.44 -13.26
C ALA A 44 13.25 18.93 -12.91
N ASP A 45 14.43 19.35 -12.46
CA ASP A 45 14.76 20.77 -12.36
C ASP A 45 14.96 21.36 -13.76
N THR A 46 14.44 22.56 -14.02
CA THR A 46 14.69 23.28 -15.27
C THR A 46 16.08 23.93 -15.30
N ARG A 47 16.67 24.17 -14.11
CA ARG A 47 17.99 24.76 -13.94
C ARG A 47 18.80 24.00 -12.88
N PRO A 48 20.14 23.97 -12.98
CA PRO A 48 20.99 23.36 -11.95
C PRO A 48 20.72 23.94 -10.56
N VAL A 49 20.68 23.07 -9.55
CA VAL A 49 20.56 23.48 -8.14
C VAL A 49 21.84 24.20 -7.73
N GLN A 50 21.71 25.37 -7.11
CA GLN A 50 22.86 26.08 -6.54
C GLN A 50 23.16 25.49 -5.16
N PRO A 51 24.39 24.99 -4.92
CA PRO A 51 24.76 24.41 -3.63
C PRO A 51 24.76 25.48 -2.53
N ALA A 52 24.66 25.04 -1.29
CA ALA A 52 24.88 25.93 -0.15
C ALA A 52 26.38 26.30 -0.06
N ALA A 53 26.67 27.51 0.38
CA ALA A 53 28.01 27.99 0.70
C ALA A 53 27.96 28.81 2.01
N PRO A 54 29.09 29.10 2.67
CA PRO A 54 29.08 29.94 3.88
C PRO A 54 28.28 31.23 3.67
N GLY A 55 27.27 31.46 4.52
CA GLY A 55 26.37 32.61 4.42
C GLY A 55 25.21 32.49 3.40
N THR A 56 25.08 31.39 2.67
CA THR A 56 24.01 31.20 1.67
C THR A 56 23.36 29.82 1.72
N LEU A 57 22.03 29.78 1.72
CA LEU A 57 21.26 28.53 1.66
C LEU A 57 21.27 27.94 0.25
N ARG A 58 21.10 26.61 0.16
CA ARG A 58 20.88 25.91 -1.11
C ARG A 58 19.67 26.51 -1.83
N LYS A 59 19.85 26.95 -3.08
CA LYS A 59 18.76 27.52 -3.90
C LYS A 59 18.32 26.52 -4.97
N ARG A 60 17.01 26.34 -5.08
CA ARG A 60 16.39 25.51 -6.11
C ARG A 60 15.33 26.36 -6.82
N ASP A 61 15.32 26.31 -8.15
CA ASP A 61 14.31 27.03 -8.93
C ASP A 61 12.91 26.47 -8.62
N TYR A 62 11.92 27.36 -8.55
CA TYR A 62 10.53 26.98 -8.33
C TYR A 62 9.95 26.26 -9.56
N GLU A 63 10.46 26.58 -10.75
CA GLU A 63 10.07 25.93 -11.99
C GLU A 63 10.56 24.47 -12.04
N TYR A 64 9.77 23.60 -12.64
CA TYR A 64 10.10 22.20 -12.84
C TYR A 64 9.52 21.69 -14.17
N ARG A 65 10.17 20.70 -14.75
CA ARG A 65 9.68 19.97 -15.93
C ARG A 65 9.03 18.66 -15.51
N ARG A 66 7.82 18.38 -16.01
CA ARG A 66 7.15 17.09 -15.80
C ARG A 66 7.66 16.06 -16.81
N ASN A 67 8.14 14.93 -16.31
CA ASN A 67 8.65 13.81 -17.11
C ASN A 67 7.69 12.59 -17.05
N GLY A 68 6.38 12.86 -16.92
CA GLY A 68 5.33 11.85 -16.80
C GLY A 68 5.10 11.36 -15.37
N THR A 69 4.44 10.21 -15.25
CA THR A 69 4.07 9.59 -13.97
C THR A 69 4.54 8.14 -13.91
N ARG A 70 4.66 7.62 -12.69
CA ARG A 70 4.87 6.21 -12.39
C ARG A 70 3.92 5.74 -11.30
N ASN A 71 3.64 4.45 -11.30
CA ASN A 71 2.93 3.79 -10.24
C ASN A 71 3.92 3.17 -9.25
N ILE A 72 3.54 3.13 -7.98
CA ILE A 72 4.28 2.43 -6.92
C ILE A 72 3.28 1.56 -6.18
N PHE A 73 3.37 0.23 -6.32
CA PHE A 73 2.67 -0.67 -5.42
C PHE A 73 3.40 -0.72 -4.08
N VAL A 74 2.65 -0.73 -2.99
CA VAL A 74 3.14 -0.78 -1.62
C VAL A 74 2.40 -1.89 -0.88
N ALA A 75 3.16 -2.89 -0.44
CA ALA A 75 2.69 -3.92 0.46
C ALA A 75 3.36 -3.72 1.82
N VAL A 76 2.61 -3.77 2.91
CA VAL A 76 3.13 -3.68 4.28
C VAL A 76 2.51 -4.76 5.15
N GLU A 77 3.32 -5.44 5.95
CA GLU A 77 2.90 -6.34 7.04
C GLU A 77 2.96 -5.55 8.34
N PRO A 78 1.85 -4.98 8.83
CA PRO A 78 1.85 -3.99 9.92
C PRO A 78 2.57 -4.49 11.18
N LYS A 79 2.26 -5.72 11.61
CA LYS A 79 2.79 -6.32 12.85
C LYS A 79 4.15 -6.98 12.66
N GLY A 80 4.41 -7.55 11.48
CA GLY A 80 5.71 -8.15 11.16
C GLY A 80 6.79 -7.13 10.81
N GLY A 81 6.40 -5.87 10.59
CA GLY A 81 7.33 -4.80 10.28
C GLY A 81 8.13 -5.11 9.03
N LYS A 82 7.48 -5.66 8.00
CA LYS A 82 8.02 -5.91 6.64
C LYS A 82 7.23 -5.11 5.62
N ARG A 83 7.88 -4.76 4.51
CA ARG A 83 7.24 -4.05 3.39
C ARG A 83 7.95 -4.34 2.08
N ARG A 84 7.22 -4.14 0.99
CA ARG A 84 7.73 -4.21 -0.36
C ARG A 84 7.14 -3.09 -1.21
N THR A 85 8.00 -2.45 -1.98
CA THR A 85 7.64 -1.46 -3.00
C THR A 85 7.94 -1.99 -4.39
N ALA A 86 7.09 -1.69 -5.36
CA ALA A 86 7.34 -2.00 -6.76
C ALA A 86 6.96 -0.81 -7.63
N VAL A 87 7.98 -0.19 -8.27
CA VAL A 87 7.78 0.91 -9.22
C VAL A 87 7.49 0.33 -10.60
N THR A 88 6.34 0.69 -11.16
CA THR A 88 5.88 0.25 -12.48
C THR A 88 5.55 1.44 -13.37
N ALA A 89 5.65 1.25 -14.68
CA ALA A 89 5.31 2.29 -15.66
C ALA A 89 3.82 2.65 -15.59
N ARG A 90 2.97 1.65 -15.34
CA ARG A 90 1.51 1.76 -15.28
C ARG A 90 0.96 0.96 -14.11
N ARG A 91 -0.35 1.05 -13.90
CA ARG A 91 -1.12 0.28 -12.93
C ARG A 91 -2.15 -0.60 -13.65
N THR A 92 -1.67 -1.54 -14.45
CA THR A 92 -2.54 -2.48 -15.18
C THR A 92 -2.84 -3.72 -14.34
N LYS A 93 -3.82 -4.53 -14.80
CA LYS A 93 -4.06 -5.87 -14.23
C LYS A 93 -2.81 -6.75 -14.23
N GLN A 94 -2.01 -6.66 -15.30
CA GLN A 94 -0.76 -7.39 -15.41
C GLN A 94 0.26 -6.91 -14.37
N ASP A 95 0.40 -5.60 -14.19
CA ASP A 95 1.30 -5.04 -13.17
C ASP A 95 0.90 -5.49 -11.75
N PHE A 96 -0.41 -5.48 -11.45
CA PHE A 96 -0.95 -6.01 -10.19
C PHE A 96 -0.64 -7.50 -10.02
N ALA A 97 -0.90 -8.32 -11.04
CA ALA A 97 -0.68 -9.76 -10.98
C ALA A 97 0.80 -10.09 -10.71
N TYR A 98 1.73 -9.37 -11.35
CA TYR A 98 3.16 -9.50 -11.05
C TYR A 98 3.51 -9.05 -9.63
N ALA A 99 2.95 -7.94 -9.14
CA ALA A 99 3.19 -7.47 -7.77
C ALA A 99 2.74 -8.52 -6.73
N VAL A 100 1.55 -9.09 -6.90
CA VAL A 100 1.02 -10.15 -6.04
C VAL A 100 1.83 -11.43 -6.15
N ARG A 101 2.23 -11.84 -7.36
CA ARG A 101 3.09 -13.03 -7.53
C ARG A 101 4.42 -12.87 -6.82
N GLN A 102 5.06 -11.70 -6.91
CA GLN A 102 6.31 -11.40 -6.20
C GLN A 102 6.10 -11.43 -4.67
N LEU A 103 4.99 -10.89 -4.18
CA LEU A 103 4.63 -10.96 -2.77
C LEU A 103 4.57 -12.41 -2.28
N ILE A 104 3.87 -13.28 -3.01
CA ILE A 104 3.69 -14.69 -2.62
C ILE A 104 5.01 -15.46 -2.74
N VAL A 105 5.65 -15.40 -3.91
CA VAL A 105 6.78 -16.29 -4.24
C VAL A 105 8.08 -15.84 -3.57
N ASN A 106 8.31 -14.53 -3.44
CA ASN A 106 9.58 -14.01 -2.96
C ASN A 106 9.50 -13.55 -1.51
N GLN A 107 8.40 -12.91 -1.10
CA GLN A 107 8.31 -12.30 0.23
C GLN A 107 7.76 -13.26 1.29
N TYR A 108 6.80 -14.11 0.93
CA TYR A 108 6.14 -15.05 1.85
C TYR A 108 6.04 -16.48 1.28
N PRO A 109 7.15 -17.09 0.80
CA PRO A 109 7.11 -18.42 0.18
C PRO A 109 6.58 -19.52 1.10
N HIS A 110 6.77 -19.37 2.41
CA HIS A 110 6.43 -20.39 3.43
C HIS A 110 5.15 -20.09 4.23
N ALA A 111 4.48 -18.96 3.98
CA ALA A 111 3.21 -18.66 4.67
C ALA A 111 2.12 -19.67 4.27
N ARG A 112 1.33 -20.14 5.23
CA ARG A 112 0.19 -21.02 4.97
C ARG A 112 -0.87 -20.29 4.14
N THR A 113 -1.22 -19.08 4.54
CA THR A 113 -2.02 -18.13 3.78
C THR A 113 -1.49 -16.71 4.02
N ILE A 114 -1.80 -15.78 3.13
CA ILE A 114 -1.53 -14.35 3.31
C ILE A 114 -2.88 -13.66 3.37
N HIS A 115 -3.19 -13.01 4.49
CA HIS A 115 -4.38 -12.17 4.62
C HIS A 115 -4.11 -10.84 3.90
N LEU A 116 -4.51 -10.78 2.63
CA LEU A 116 -4.24 -9.64 1.75
C LEU A 116 -5.38 -8.63 1.84
N VAL A 117 -5.13 -7.49 2.48
CA VAL A 117 -6.09 -6.38 2.58
C VAL A 117 -5.89 -5.41 1.42
N MET A 118 -6.95 -5.11 0.66
CA MET A 118 -6.90 -4.19 -0.48
C MET A 118 -8.23 -3.47 -0.70
N ASP A 119 -8.23 -2.44 -1.54
CA ASP A 119 -9.46 -1.78 -1.97
C ASP A 119 -10.21 -2.59 -3.05
N ASN A 120 -11.29 -2.03 -3.60
CA ASN A 120 -12.17 -2.70 -4.57
C ASN A 120 -11.83 -2.37 -6.02
N LEU A 121 -10.60 -1.96 -6.32
CA LEU A 121 -10.22 -1.67 -7.69
C LEU A 121 -10.44 -2.91 -8.57
N ASN A 122 -10.93 -2.71 -9.80
CA ASN A 122 -11.27 -3.83 -10.70
C ASN A 122 -10.08 -4.74 -11.05
N THR A 123 -8.85 -4.27 -10.80
CA THR A 123 -7.62 -5.05 -10.94
C THR A 123 -7.36 -5.95 -9.74
N HIS A 124 -7.92 -5.65 -8.57
CA HIS A 124 -7.75 -6.39 -7.32
C HIS A 124 -8.62 -7.63 -7.26
N ALA A 125 -8.36 -8.55 -8.19
CA ALA A 125 -9.16 -9.75 -8.34
C ALA A 125 -8.33 -10.90 -8.91
N LYS A 126 -8.73 -12.13 -8.57
CA LYS A 126 -8.20 -13.37 -9.17
C LYS A 126 -8.19 -13.32 -10.70
N LYS A 127 -9.21 -12.69 -11.29
CA LYS A 127 -9.32 -12.52 -12.75
C LYS A 127 -8.06 -11.88 -13.37
N SER A 128 -7.44 -10.92 -12.69
CA SER A 128 -6.19 -10.29 -13.16
C SER A 128 -5.04 -11.28 -13.24
N LEU A 129 -4.96 -12.24 -12.29
CA LEU A 129 -3.96 -13.30 -12.31
C LEU A 129 -4.25 -14.30 -13.43
N VAL A 130 -5.53 -14.67 -13.64
CA VAL A 130 -5.94 -15.57 -14.71
C VAL A 130 -5.58 -14.99 -16.08
N GLU A 131 -5.94 -13.72 -16.33
CA GLU A 131 -5.63 -13.02 -17.58
C GLU A 131 -4.11 -12.90 -17.82
N THR A 132 -3.29 -12.90 -16.76
CA THR A 132 -1.84 -12.69 -16.86
C THR A 132 -1.04 -14.00 -16.93
N PHE A 133 -1.43 -15.02 -16.17
CA PHE A 133 -0.65 -16.24 -15.97
C PHE A 133 -1.39 -17.52 -16.38
N GLY A 134 -2.65 -17.43 -16.80
CA GLY A 134 -3.51 -18.58 -17.04
C GLY A 134 -4.12 -19.16 -15.76
N GLU A 135 -5.11 -20.04 -15.92
CA GLU A 135 -5.92 -20.55 -14.80
C GLU A 135 -5.10 -21.33 -13.77
N ALA A 136 -4.22 -22.23 -14.22
CA ALA A 136 -3.45 -23.10 -13.33
C ALA A 136 -2.57 -22.30 -12.35
N GLU A 137 -1.76 -21.36 -12.87
CA GLU A 137 -0.90 -20.52 -12.04
C GLU A 137 -1.72 -19.53 -11.21
N ALA A 138 -2.78 -18.95 -11.75
CA ALA A 138 -3.66 -18.07 -10.98
C ALA A 138 -4.35 -18.79 -9.82
N ASN A 139 -4.79 -20.03 -10.01
CA ASN A 139 -5.36 -20.86 -8.95
C ASN A 139 -4.32 -21.17 -7.87
N ARG A 140 -3.10 -21.56 -8.27
CA ARG A 140 -1.98 -21.84 -7.35
C ARG A 140 -1.59 -20.62 -6.52
N LEU A 141 -1.58 -19.43 -7.13
CA LEU A 141 -1.25 -18.18 -6.44
C LEU A 141 -2.41 -17.72 -5.55
N TRP A 142 -3.64 -17.72 -6.05
CA TRP A 142 -4.79 -17.22 -5.30
C TRP A 142 -5.17 -18.12 -4.12
N SER A 143 -4.92 -19.43 -4.18
CA SER A 143 -5.14 -20.33 -3.05
C SER A 143 -4.22 -20.07 -1.86
N ARG A 144 -3.14 -19.29 -2.05
CA ARG A 144 -2.23 -18.82 -1.00
C ARG A 144 -2.69 -17.51 -0.36
N LEU A 145 -3.83 -16.95 -0.78
CA LEU A 145 -4.35 -15.68 -0.33
C LEU A 145 -5.73 -15.84 0.33
N THR A 146 -5.92 -15.17 1.46
CA THR A 146 -7.24 -14.81 1.98
C THR A 146 -7.44 -13.33 1.70
N ALA A 147 -8.25 -12.99 0.70
CA ALA A 147 -8.46 -11.61 0.28
C ALA A 147 -9.51 -10.92 1.18
N HIS A 148 -9.14 -9.78 1.76
CA HIS A 148 -10.03 -8.91 2.53
C HIS A 148 -10.17 -7.57 1.80
N TYR A 149 -11.40 -7.13 1.56
CA TYR A 149 -11.67 -5.89 0.86
C TYR A 149 -12.14 -4.82 1.83
N THR A 150 -11.57 -3.62 1.74
CA THR A 150 -12.15 -2.49 2.47
C THR A 150 -13.58 -2.23 1.99
N PRO A 151 -14.44 -1.63 2.81
CA PRO A 151 -15.66 -1.03 2.30
C PRO A 151 -15.36 0.03 1.22
N LYS A 152 -16.33 0.27 0.34
CA LYS A 152 -16.22 1.38 -0.63
C LYS A 152 -16.10 2.71 0.13
N HIS A 153 -15.24 3.60 -0.36
CA HIS A 153 -14.94 4.89 0.28
C HIS A 153 -14.37 4.78 1.71
N ALA A 154 -13.74 3.66 2.05
CA ALA A 154 -13.11 3.43 3.36
C ALA A 154 -11.60 3.15 3.26
N SER A 155 -10.87 3.87 2.39
CA SER A 155 -9.42 3.71 2.27
C SER A 155 -8.68 3.99 3.60
N TRP A 156 -9.29 4.77 4.50
CA TRP A 156 -8.78 5.00 5.85
C TRP A 156 -8.61 3.71 6.69
N LEU A 157 -9.30 2.62 6.35
CA LEU A 157 -9.12 1.30 6.97
C LEU A 157 -7.90 0.55 6.43
N ASN A 158 -7.36 0.90 5.26
CA ASN A 158 -6.22 0.20 4.68
C ASN A 158 -4.90 0.77 5.24
N MET A 159 -4.17 0.01 6.07
CA MET A 159 -2.89 0.49 6.62
C MET A 159 -1.80 0.69 5.56
N ALA A 160 -1.98 0.23 4.32
CA ALA A 160 -1.10 0.58 3.22
C ALA A 160 -1.10 2.09 2.95
N GLU A 161 -2.22 2.79 3.15
CA GLU A 161 -2.32 4.26 3.00
C GLU A 161 -1.43 5.00 4.04
N ILE A 162 -1.35 4.46 5.26
CA ILE A 162 -0.44 4.98 6.30
C ILE A 162 1.01 4.84 5.81
N GLU A 163 1.37 3.67 5.30
CA GLU A 163 2.72 3.38 4.80
C GLU A 163 3.08 4.23 3.58
N ILE A 164 2.14 4.41 2.65
CA ILE A 164 2.25 5.30 1.49
C ILE A 164 2.49 6.75 1.94
N GLY A 165 1.80 7.20 2.99
CA GLY A 165 2.02 8.50 3.61
C GLY A 165 3.44 8.66 4.16
N ILE A 166 3.96 7.63 4.84
CA ILE A 166 5.33 7.60 5.37
C ILE A 166 6.34 7.63 4.21
N LEU A 167 6.19 6.77 3.21
CA LEU A 167 7.01 6.74 1.99
C LEU A 167 7.03 8.12 1.31
N SER A 168 5.86 8.75 1.16
CA SER A 168 5.74 10.05 0.51
C SER A 168 6.53 11.13 1.25
N ARG A 169 6.43 11.16 2.58
CA ARG A 169 7.15 12.14 3.41
C ARG A 169 8.65 11.90 3.45
N GLN A 170 9.07 10.63 3.50
CA GLN A 170 10.47 10.27 3.75
C GLN A 170 11.30 10.12 2.47
N ALA A 171 10.71 9.64 1.37
CA ALA A 171 11.45 9.32 0.13
C ALA A 171 11.03 10.18 -1.07
N LEU A 172 9.75 10.58 -1.16
CA LEU A 172 9.18 11.17 -2.39
C LEU A 172 9.00 12.69 -2.35
N LYS A 173 9.36 13.36 -1.24
CA LYS A 173 9.23 14.83 -1.10
C LYS A 173 10.14 15.61 -2.05
N LYS A 174 11.21 14.98 -2.57
CA LYS A 174 12.15 15.58 -3.53
C LYS A 174 11.68 15.34 -4.96
N ARG A 175 12.05 16.24 -5.89
CA ARG A 175 11.84 16.00 -7.33
C ARG A 175 12.73 14.84 -7.77
N LEU A 176 12.11 13.84 -8.39
CA LEU A 176 12.75 12.64 -8.92
C LEU A 176 12.51 12.65 -10.43
N GLU A 177 13.57 12.89 -11.18
CA GLU A 177 13.48 13.21 -12.62
C GLU A 177 13.10 12.01 -13.49
N ASP A 178 13.46 10.81 -13.06
CA ASP A 178 13.33 9.59 -13.84
C ASP A 178 12.94 8.38 -12.96
N GLU A 179 12.52 7.29 -13.61
CA GLU A 179 12.13 6.05 -12.94
C GLU A 179 13.29 5.40 -12.17
N ARG A 180 14.53 5.54 -12.66
CA ARG A 180 15.72 4.96 -12.03
C ARG A 180 15.95 5.58 -10.66
N ARG A 181 15.92 6.91 -10.56
CA ARG A 181 15.99 7.67 -9.30
C ARG A 181 14.85 7.28 -8.38
N LEU A 182 13.62 7.18 -8.91
CA LEU A 182 12.47 6.75 -8.12
C LEU A 182 12.69 5.36 -7.50
N LYS A 183 13.11 4.38 -8.30
CA LYS A 183 13.43 3.02 -7.84
C LYS A 183 14.54 3.00 -6.79
N GLN A 184 15.61 3.77 -7.00
CA GLN A 184 16.72 3.84 -6.04
C GLN A 184 16.24 4.35 -4.68
N GLU A 185 15.45 5.41 -4.68
CA GLU A 185 14.95 6.04 -3.45
C GLU A 185 13.94 5.17 -2.72
N THR A 186 12.96 4.59 -3.43
CA THR A 186 11.98 3.68 -2.81
C THR A 186 12.66 2.42 -2.27
N THR A 187 13.64 1.87 -2.99
CA THR A 187 14.41 0.69 -2.55
C THR A 187 15.27 0.99 -1.32
N ALA A 188 15.96 2.12 -1.30
CA ALA A 188 16.77 2.53 -0.15
C ALA A 188 15.88 2.74 1.09
N TRP A 189 14.75 3.41 0.91
CA TRP A 189 13.75 3.62 1.96
C TRP A 189 13.17 2.29 2.48
N GLU A 190 12.76 1.40 1.58
CA GLU A 190 12.25 0.07 1.92
C GLU A 190 13.27 -0.72 2.76
N ARG A 191 14.53 -0.78 2.31
CA ARG A 191 15.60 -1.48 3.03
C ARG A 191 15.82 -0.91 4.42
N HIS A 192 15.78 0.41 4.57
CA HIS A 192 15.93 1.06 5.86
C HIS A 192 14.78 0.70 6.81
N ARG A 193 13.53 0.88 6.38
CA ARG A 193 12.32 0.55 7.16
C ARG A 193 12.24 -0.95 7.50
N ASN A 194 12.62 -1.82 6.57
CA ASN A 194 12.75 -3.28 6.78
C ASN A 194 13.79 -3.60 7.85
N ARG A 195 14.96 -2.97 7.80
CA ARG A 195 16.03 -3.17 8.80
C ARG A 195 15.62 -2.74 10.20
N THR A 196 14.87 -1.64 10.32
CA THR A 196 14.36 -1.16 11.62
C THR A 196 13.10 -1.89 12.08
N ARG A 197 12.57 -2.84 11.29
CA ARG A 197 11.31 -3.56 11.56
C ARG A 197 10.16 -2.66 12.00
N ALA A 198 10.02 -1.50 11.35
CA ALA A 198 9.06 -0.50 11.79
C ALA A 198 7.61 -1.01 11.64
N THR A 199 6.90 -1.17 12.75
CA THR A 199 5.53 -1.69 12.81
C THR A 199 4.48 -0.58 12.70
N ILE A 200 3.22 -0.98 12.48
CA ILE A 200 2.04 -0.12 12.59
C ILE A 200 1.09 -0.78 13.59
N THR A 201 0.73 -0.05 14.65
CA THR A 201 -0.23 -0.49 15.67
C THR A 201 -1.58 0.14 15.36
N TRP A 202 -2.58 -0.69 15.08
CA TRP A 202 -3.95 -0.25 14.90
C TRP A 202 -4.69 -0.24 16.22
N THR A 203 -5.37 0.86 16.54
CA THR A 203 -6.03 1.06 17.83
C THR A 203 -7.53 1.23 17.72
N PHE A 204 -8.08 1.43 16.52
CA PHE A 204 -9.51 1.60 16.32
C PHE A 204 -10.20 0.23 16.32
N THR A 205 -11.15 0.03 17.23
CA THR A 205 -11.81 -1.27 17.45
C THR A 205 -13.23 -1.28 16.91
N LYS A 206 -13.88 -2.45 16.87
CA LYS A 206 -15.32 -2.55 16.57
C LYS A 206 -16.17 -1.76 17.56
N LYS A 207 -15.77 -1.71 18.83
CA LYS A 207 -16.44 -0.90 19.86
C LYS A 207 -16.39 0.58 19.49
N ASP A 208 -15.22 1.06 19.05
CA ASP A 208 -15.06 2.45 18.59
C ASP A 208 -15.87 2.71 17.32
N ALA A 209 -15.87 1.78 16.36
CA ALA A 209 -16.66 1.88 15.14
C ALA A 209 -18.16 2.02 15.42
N ARG A 210 -18.72 1.16 16.28
CA ARG A 210 -20.13 1.24 16.70
C ARG A 210 -20.45 2.55 17.40
N ALA A 211 -19.54 3.06 18.24
CA ALA A 211 -19.72 4.33 18.91
C ALA A 211 -19.67 5.53 17.94
N VAL A 212 -18.73 5.54 17.01
CA VAL A 212 -18.52 6.64 16.05
C VAL A 212 -19.61 6.68 14.98
N PHE A 213 -20.02 5.52 14.46
CA PHE A 213 -20.98 5.42 13.36
C PHE A 213 -22.42 5.13 13.82
N ASN A 214 -22.64 4.99 15.13
CA ASN A 214 -23.95 4.83 15.76
C ASN A 214 -24.80 3.71 15.13
N TYR A 215 -24.25 2.50 15.09
CA TYR A 215 -24.98 1.29 14.68
C TYR A 215 -24.88 0.20 15.74
N GLY A 216 -25.78 -0.78 15.69
CA GLY A 216 -25.77 -1.92 16.61
C GLY A 216 -26.16 -1.59 18.06
N ARG A 217 -26.83 -0.46 18.30
CA ARG A 217 -27.52 -0.22 19.58
C ARG A 217 -28.72 -1.17 19.67
N GLN A 218 -28.66 -2.16 20.55
CA GLN A 218 -29.85 -2.86 21.01
C GLN A 218 -30.62 -1.90 21.93
N ASN A 219 -31.90 -1.68 21.63
CA ASN A 219 -32.84 -1.08 22.59
C ASN A 219 -33.05 -2.05 23.76
#